data_AF-A0A2N2HDN2-F1
#
_entry.id   AF-A0A2N2HDN2-F1
#
_cell.length_a   1.000
_cell.length_b   1.000
_cell.length_c   1.000
_cell.angle_alpha   90.00
_cell.angle_beta   90.00
_cell.angle_gamma   90.00
#
_symmetry.space_group_name_H-M   'P 1'
#
loop_
_entity.id
_entity.type
_entity.pdbx_description
1 polymer ?
#
loop_
_entity_poly.entity_id
_entity_poly.type
_entity_poly.pdbx_seq_one_letter_code
_entity_poly.pdbx_strand_id
1 'polypeptide(L)'
;ATEKDGLSYKRTGIVPDSAHDDLLGAFNGGFKLEHGRYGMRVDGVTLVRPRPKACTIAMDGEDRVEVGSWERFAERHEQLTWWRQTPACMWEQGKLHVGLRVDDNTAWGATVDGDTIIRRSALGVREDGEVLYVGIGDSTTARAMAMAMSHAGAHEVAQLDVNWSFPKFLTFERRDGAGELVAVPIAKGFEYEEDDFVRKPYARDFFYLTRKSTEEIARAAGEGT
;
A
#
# COMPACT_ATOMS: atom_id res chain seq x y z
N ALA A 1 1.43 1.58 -18.20
CA ALA A 1 2.62 0.74 -17.95
C ALA A 1 3.80 1.31 -18.71
N THR A 2 5.03 0.93 -18.36
CA THR A 2 6.24 1.25 -19.15
C THR A 2 6.79 0.04 -19.88
N GLU A 3 6.44 -1.17 -19.46
CA GLU A 3 6.87 -2.42 -20.09
C GLU A 3 5.86 -2.94 -21.09
N LYS A 4 6.36 -3.64 -22.12
CA LYS A 4 5.57 -4.20 -23.20
C LYS A 4 4.42 -5.08 -22.70
N ASP A 5 4.71 -6.03 -21.82
CA ASP A 5 3.71 -6.95 -21.28
C ASP A 5 2.70 -6.23 -20.38
N GLY A 6 3.14 -5.16 -19.71
CA GLY A 6 2.27 -4.30 -18.93
C GLY A 6 1.34 -3.42 -19.78
N LEU A 7 1.62 -3.19 -21.06
CA LEU A 7 0.74 -2.41 -21.94
C LEU A 7 -0.55 -3.17 -22.29
N SER A 8 -0.48 -4.51 -22.38
CA SER A 8 -1.63 -5.38 -22.62
C SER A 8 -2.32 -5.86 -21.33
N TYR A 9 -1.74 -5.57 -20.16
CA TYR A 9 -2.31 -5.97 -18.88
C TYR A 9 -3.64 -5.26 -18.61
N LYS A 10 -4.71 -6.04 -18.45
CA LYS A 10 -6.06 -5.53 -18.15
C LYS A 10 -6.18 -5.25 -16.65
N ARG A 11 -6.33 -3.98 -16.30
CA ARG A 11 -6.60 -3.54 -14.92
C ARG A 11 -8.10 -3.57 -14.68
N THR A 12 -8.54 -4.33 -13.68
CA THR A 12 -9.96 -4.35 -13.27
C THR A 12 -10.31 -3.11 -12.46
N GLY A 13 -9.40 -2.68 -11.58
CA GLY A 13 -9.65 -1.57 -10.66
C GLY A 13 -10.66 -1.90 -9.55
N ILE A 14 -10.97 -3.19 -9.34
CA ILE A 14 -11.89 -3.65 -8.30
C ILE A 14 -11.32 -4.89 -7.62
N VAL A 15 -11.69 -5.09 -6.36
CA VAL A 15 -11.46 -6.32 -5.61
C VAL A 15 -12.18 -7.46 -6.35
N PRO A 16 -11.48 -8.57 -6.68
CA PRO A 16 -12.11 -9.70 -7.35
C PRO A 16 -13.28 -10.26 -6.54
N ASP A 17 -14.37 -10.65 -7.21
CA ASP A 17 -15.55 -11.23 -6.57
C ASP A 17 -15.23 -12.43 -5.66
N SER A 18 -14.21 -13.23 -6.04
CA SER A 18 -13.74 -14.38 -5.27
C SER A 18 -13.15 -14.01 -3.90
N ALA A 19 -12.79 -12.76 -3.67
CA ALA A 19 -12.25 -12.28 -2.40
C ALA A 19 -13.31 -11.62 -1.50
N HIS A 20 -14.56 -11.44 -1.98
CA HIS A 20 -15.57 -10.64 -1.27
C HIS A 20 -16.00 -11.26 0.06
N ASP A 21 -16.07 -12.59 0.16
CA ASP A 21 -16.50 -13.28 1.39
C ASP A 21 -15.48 -13.16 2.52
N ASP A 22 -14.20 -13.01 2.19
CA ASP A 22 -13.10 -12.87 3.14
C ASP A 22 -12.59 -11.42 3.26
N LEU A 23 -13.18 -10.46 2.55
CA LEU A 23 -12.69 -9.08 2.48
C LEU A 23 -12.85 -8.36 3.83
N LEU A 24 -11.74 -7.92 4.40
CA LEU A 24 -11.69 -7.18 5.66
C LEU A 24 -11.62 -5.67 5.45
N GLY A 25 -10.96 -5.22 4.38
CA GLY A 25 -10.82 -3.81 4.08
C GLY A 25 -9.96 -3.54 2.87
N ALA A 26 -9.96 -2.28 2.42
CA ALA A 26 -9.15 -1.79 1.32
C ALA A 26 -8.72 -0.35 1.58
N PHE A 27 -7.55 0.01 1.09
CA PHE A 27 -6.98 1.34 1.23
C PHE A 27 -6.14 1.69 0.00
N ASN A 28 -5.90 2.99 -0.19
CA ASN A 28 -5.23 3.51 -1.37
C ASN A 28 -3.85 2.92 -1.62
N GLY A 29 -3.44 2.94 -2.89
CA GLY A 29 -2.12 2.51 -3.32
C GLY A 29 -1.07 3.62 -3.26
N GLY A 30 -0.05 3.46 -4.08
CA GLY A 30 1.08 4.39 -4.16
C GLY A 30 0.83 5.59 -5.07
N PHE A 31 1.95 6.18 -5.52
CA PHE A 31 1.92 7.34 -6.41
C PHE A 31 1.64 6.93 -7.86
N LYS A 32 0.84 7.72 -8.58
CA LYS A 32 0.66 7.55 -10.03
C LYS A 32 2.00 7.50 -10.77
N LEU A 33 2.01 6.83 -11.92
CA LEU A 33 3.19 6.69 -12.80
C LEU A 33 3.85 8.04 -13.12
N GLU A 34 3.04 9.08 -13.40
CA GLU A 34 3.52 10.43 -13.69
C GLU A 34 4.25 11.09 -12.51
N HIS A 35 3.95 10.68 -11.27
CA HIS A 35 4.49 11.23 -10.02
C HIS A 35 5.65 10.38 -9.47
N GLY A 36 6.65 10.10 -10.30
CA GLY A 36 7.91 9.49 -9.87
C GLY A 36 8.26 8.16 -10.51
N ARG A 37 7.39 7.60 -11.37
CA ARG A 37 7.64 6.37 -12.14
C ARG A 37 8.10 5.19 -11.27
N TYR A 38 7.50 5.06 -10.10
CA TYR A 38 7.80 3.96 -9.19
C TYR A 38 7.30 2.64 -9.76
N GLY A 39 8.15 1.61 -9.67
CA GLY A 39 7.87 0.30 -10.23
C GLY A 39 6.63 -0.39 -9.64
N MET A 40 6.12 -1.37 -10.37
CA MET A 40 5.02 -2.22 -9.96
C MET A 40 5.05 -3.54 -10.74
N ARG A 41 4.84 -4.65 -10.04
CA ARG A 41 4.57 -5.97 -10.62
C ARG A 41 3.39 -6.61 -9.89
N VAL A 42 2.48 -7.18 -10.66
CA VAL A 42 1.29 -7.89 -10.17
C VAL A 42 0.94 -8.97 -11.18
N ASP A 43 0.42 -10.11 -10.73
CA ASP A 43 0.05 -11.27 -11.56
C ASP A 43 1.20 -11.74 -12.47
N GLY A 44 2.43 -11.72 -11.96
CA GLY A 44 3.61 -12.06 -12.74
C GLY A 44 4.06 -11.00 -13.75
N VAL A 45 3.28 -9.95 -13.99
CA VAL A 45 3.54 -8.93 -15.02
C VAL A 45 4.15 -7.67 -14.41
N THR A 46 5.37 -7.32 -14.83
CA THR A 46 5.99 -6.04 -14.47
C THR A 46 5.33 -4.92 -15.28
N LEU A 47 4.54 -4.08 -14.63
CA LEU A 47 3.87 -2.94 -15.26
C LEU A 47 4.78 -1.73 -15.38
N VAL A 48 5.67 -1.52 -14.42
CA VAL A 48 6.60 -0.39 -14.37
C VAL A 48 7.92 -0.90 -13.81
N ARG A 49 9.04 -0.58 -14.48
CA ARG A 49 10.36 -1.03 -14.01
C ARG A 49 10.67 -0.54 -12.60
N PRO A 50 11.38 -1.35 -11.81
CA PRO A 50 11.82 -0.90 -10.49
C PRO A 50 12.87 0.21 -10.60
N ARG A 51 12.89 1.06 -9.58
CA ARG A 51 13.92 2.07 -9.33
C ARG A 51 14.79 1.62 -8.16
N PRO A 52 16.13 1.75 -8.22
CA PRO A 52 17.01 1.28 -7.15
C PRO A 52 16.67 1.89 -5.77
N LYS A 53 16.65 3.21 -5.64
CA LYS A 53 16.46 3.86 -4.33
C LYS A 53 15.01 3.97 -3.84
N ALA A 54 14.07 3.28 -4.48
CA ALA A 54 12.66 3.38 -4.13
C ALA A 54 12.30 2.40 -3.01
N CYS A 55 11.44 2.82 -2.08
CA CYS A 55 10.85 1.86 -1.14
C CYS A 55 9.92 0.93 -1.89
N THR A 56 9.95 -0.33 -1.52
CA THR A 56 9.20 -1.42 -2.14
C THR A 56 8.37 -2.09 -1.07
N ILE A 57 7.07 -2.17 -1.31
CA ILE A 57 6.13 -2.99 -0.54
C ILE A 57 5.95 -4.26 -1.37
N ALA A 58 6.21 -5.41 -0.78
CA ALA A 58 6.19 -6.70 -1.48
C ALA A 58 5.43 -7.74 -0.67
N MET A 59 4.86 -8.71 -1.36
CA MET A 59 4.35 -9.94 -0.76
C MET A 59 5.13 -11.11 -1.32
N ASP A 60 5.66 -11.95 -0.43
CA ASP A 60 6.36 -13.18 -0.82
C ASP A 60 5.37 -14.32 -1.15
N GLY A 61 5.90 -15.52 -1.40
CA GLY A 61 5.12 -16.72 -1.67
C GLY A 61 4.46 -17.33 -0.43
N GLU A 62 4.71 -16.80 0.76
CA GLU A 62 4.16 -17.26 2.05
C GLU A 62 3.13 -16.26 2.63
N ASP A 63 2.64 -15.34 1.80
CA ASP A 63 1.69 -14.28 2.16
C ASP A 63 2.22 -13.38 3.29
N ARG A 64 3.53 -13.16 3.36
CA ARG A 64 4.16 -12.18 4.26
C ARG A 64 4.41 -10.89 3.51
N VAL A 65 4.03 -9.77 4.13
CA VAL A 65 4.29 -8.44 3.59
C VAL A 65 5.64 -7.95 4.10
N GLU A 66 6.49 -7.54 3.17
CA GLU A 66 7.79 -6.95 3.44
C GLU A 66 7.85 -5.52 2.91
N VAL A 67 8.59 -4.66 3.62
CA VAL A 67 8.88 -3.30 3.19
C VAL A 67 10.37 -3.05 3.26
N GLY A 68 10.93 -2.43 2.23
CA GLY A 68 12.34 -2.06 2.18
C GLY A 68 12.78 -1.43 0.87
N SER A 69 14.03 -1.00 0.81
CA SER A 69 14.68 -0.54 -0.41
C SER A 69 14.73 -1.65 -1.48
N TRP A 70 14.67 -1.27 -2.75
CA TRP A 70 14.61 -2.24 -3.87
C TRP A 70 15.77 -3.22 -3.87
N GLU A 71 16.96 -2.79 -3.44
CA GLU A 71 18.17 -3.60 -3.40
C GLU A 71 17.96 -4.90 -2.59
N ARG A 72 17.07 -4.90 -1.58
CA ARG A 72 16.71 -6.09 -0.79
C ARG A 72 15.88 -7.13 -1.55
N PHE A 73 15.24 -6.71 -2.64
CA PHE A 73 14.33 -7.53 -3.42
C PHE A 73 14.90 -7.88 -4.80
N ALA A 74 15.86 -7.11 -5.31
CA ALA A 74 16.34 -7.18 -6.69
C ALA A 74 16.72 -8.59 -7.16
N GLU A 75 17.37 -9.40 -6.32
CA GLU A 75 17.81 -10.75 -6.68
C GLU A 75 16.68 -11.80 -6.67
N ARG A 76 15.61 -11.57 -5.90
CA ARG A 76 14.48 -12.50 -5.73
C ARG A 76 13.14 -11.95 -6.21
N HIS A 77 13.13 -10.84 -6.92
CA HIS A 77 11.91 -10.11 -7.26
C HIS A 77 10.91 -10.91 -8.11
N GLU A 78 11.38 -11.93 -8.84
CA GLU A 78 10.54 -12.85 -9.61
C GLU A 78 9.77 -13.83 -8.71
N GLN A 79 10.29 -14.13 -7.52
CA GLN A 79 9.68 -15.01 -6.52
C GLN A 79 8.60 -14.30 -5.69
N LEU A 80 8.57 -12.97 -5.72
CA LEU A 80 7.52 -12.19 -5.07
C LEU A 80 6.19 -12.38 -5.81
N THR A 81 5.11 -12.52 -5.06
CA THR A 81 3.75 -12.62 -5.61
C THR A 81 3.37 -11.31 -6.31
N TRP A 82 3.63 -10.19 -5.64
CA TRP A 82 3.52 -8.85 -6.19
C TRP A 82 4.49 -7.91 -5.47
N TRP A 83 4.81 -6.79 -6.10
CA TRP A 83 5.53 -5.70 -5.45
C TRP A 83 5.15 -4.36 -6.03
N ARG A 84 5.20 -3.33 -5.17
CA ARG A 84 4.84 -1.97 -5.49
C ARG A 84 5.81 -0.99 -4.88
N GLN A 85 6.41 -0.14 -5.72
CA GLN A 85 7.32 0.88 -5.25
C GLN A 85 6.63 2.20 -4.92
N THR A 86 7.27 2.97 -4.07
CA THR A 86 6.91 4.33 -3.66
C THR A 86 8.18 5.18 -3.59
N PRO A 87 8.16 6.45 -3.13
CA PRO A 87 9.41 7.17 -2.80
C PRO A 87 10.32 6.36 -1.87
N ALA A 88 11.56 6.83 -1.65
CA ALA A 88 12.51 6.15 -0.75
C ALA A 88 11.86 5.82 0.61
N CYS A 89 12.28 4.75 1.29
CA CYS A 89 11.63 4.36 2.54
C CYS A 89 11.73 5.51 3.53
N MET A 90 10.61 5.81 4.22
CA MET A 90 10.58 6.86 5.23
C MET A 90 11.38 6.41 6.46
N TRP A 91 11.25 5.13 6.77
CA TRP A 91 11.93 4.45 7.85
C TRP A 91 12.35 3.07 7.36
N GLU A 92 13.61 2.71 7.55
CA GLU A 92 14.12 1.38 7.20
C GLU A 92 15.19 0.94 8.19
N GLN A 93 15.18 -0.33 8.58
CA GLN A 93 16.09 -0.90 9.57
C GLN A 93 16.14 -0.09 10.87
N GLY A 94 14.97 0.33 11.36
CA GLY A 94 14.87 1.10 12.60
C GLY A 94 15.38 2.54 12.50
N LYS A 95 15.66 3.06 11.29
CA LYS A 95 16.22 4.40 11.09
C LYS A 95 15.34 5.28 10.20
N LEU A 96 15.09 6.51 10.66
CA LEU A 96 14.52 7.58 9.84
C LEU A 96 15.45 7.91 8.66
N HIS A 97 14.89 7.98 7.46
CA HIS A 97 15.63 8.36 6.27
C HIS A 97 16.19 9.79 6.39
N VAL A 98 17.47 9.98 6.03
CA VAL A 98 18.19 11.25 6.23
C VAL A 98 17.53 12.44 5.55
N GLY A 99 16.91 12.22 4.38
CA GLY A 99 16.17 13.26 3.66
C GLY A 99 14.97 13.83 4.43
N LEU A 100 14.38 13.07 5.38
CA LEU A 100 13.30 13.54 6.23
C LEU A 100 13.77 14.39 7.42
N ARG A 101 15.08 14.58 7.58
CA ARG A 101 15.66 15.53 8.55
C ARG A 101 15.80 16.94 7.96
N VAL A 102 15.65 17.08 6.65
CA VAL A 102 15.67 18.36 5.95
C VAL A 102 14.24 18.88 5.91
N ASP A 103 14.03 20.07 6.45
CA ASP A 103 12.73 20.73 6.43
C ASP A 103 12.29 21.02 4.99
N ASP A 104 10.98 21.00 4.74
CA ASP A 104 10.35 21.25 3.44
C ASP A 104 10.83 20.37 2.27
N ASN A 105 11.41 19.20 2.56
CA ASN A 105 11.81 18.26 1.52
C ASN A 105 10.59 17.67 0.79
N THR A 106 10.53 17.89 -0.53
CA THR A 106 9.41 17.48 -1.39
C THR A 106 9.56 16.08 -1.99
N ALA A 107 10.64 15.34 -1.69
CA ALA A 107 10.90 14.02 -2.27
C ALA A 107 9.83 12.96 -1.93
N TRP A 108 9.03 13.16 -0.87
CA TRP A 108 7.88 12.33 -0.48
C TRP A 108 6.53 12.94 -0.86
N GLY A 109 6.52 13.80 -1.87
CA GLY A 109 5.32 14.47 -2.36
C GLY A 109 5.04 15.80 -1.67
N ALA A 110 4.53 16.72 -2.48
CA ALA A 110 4.10 18.06 -2.13
C ALA A 110 2.92 18.44 -3.04
N THR A 111 2.22 19.53 -2.72
CA THR A 111 1.24 20.13 -3.65
C THR A 111 1.94 20.70 -4.88
N VAL A 112 1.14 21.12 -5.87
CA VAL A 112 1.65 21.84 -7.07
C VAL A 112 2.38 23.13 -6.66
N ASP A 113 1.90 23.80 -5.61
CA ASP A 113 2.50 25.02 -5.06
C ASP A 113 3.68 24.75 -4.11
N GLY A 114 4.06 23.47 -3.92
CA GLY A 114 5.21 23.06 -3.12
C GLY A 114 4.92 22.85 -1.62
N ASP A 115 3.66 22.93 -1.19
CA ASP A 115 3.31 22.71 0.22
C ASP A 115 3.55 21.25 0.63
N THR A 116 4.21 21.07 1.76
CA THR A 116 4.58 19.76 2.32
C THR A 116 3.68 19.32 3.48
N ILE A 117 2.84 20.22 4.02
CA ILE A 117 1.86 19.91 5.07
C ILE A 117 0.53 19.57 4.39
N ILE A 118 0.36 18.29 4.10
CA ILE A 118 -0.76 17.81 3.27
C ILE A 118 -1.36 16.55 3.87
N ARG A 119 -2.46 16.07 3.26
CA ARG A 119 -2.95 14.73 3.54
C ARG A 119 -1.91 13.71 3.09
N ARG A 120 -1.63 12.72 3.93
CA ARG A 120 -0.64 11.67 3.65
C ARG A 120 -1.18 10.33 4.10
N SER A 121 -0.75 9.28 3.41
CA SER A 121 -0.93 7.90 3.86
C SER A 121 0.39 7.15 3.86
N ALA A 122 0.55 6.19 4.77
CA ALA A 122 1.73 5.36 4.86
C ALA A 122 1.35 3.92 5.18
N LEU A 123 2.16 2.98 4.70
CA LEU A 123 2.13 1.58 5.09
C LEU A 123 3.42 1.27 5.84
N GLY A 124 3.29 0.61 6.97
CA GLY A 124 4.43 0.12 7.72
C GLY A 124 4.26 -1.31 8.16
N VAL A 125 5.37 -1.98 8.46
CA VAL A 125 5.37 -3.33 9.04
C VAL A 125 6.23 -3.35 10.29
N ARG A 126 5.82 -4.13 11.29
CA ARG A 126 6.61 -4.41 12.48
C ARG A 126 7.86 -5.24 12.11
N GLU A 127 8.86 -5.24 12.98
CA GLU A 127 10.15 -5.93 12.76
C GLU A 127 10.00 -7.43 12.47
N ASP A 128 9.03 -8.10 13.11
CA ASP A 128 8.72 -9.52 12.88
C ASP A 128 7.88 -9.77 11.61
N GLY A 129 7.37 -8.71 10.97
CA GLY A 129 6.49 -8.77 9.81
C GLY A 129 5.07 -9.27 10.11
N GLU A 130 4.68 -9.41 11.39
CA GLU A 130 3.36 -9.94 11.77
C GLU A 130 2.26 -8.86 11.82
N VAL A 131 2.65 -7.60 12.04
CA VAL A 131 1.70 -6.48 12.10
C VAL A 131 1.96 -5.49 10.98
N LEU A 132 0.92 -5.27 10.20
CA LEU A 132 0.84 -4.21 9.19
C LEU A 132 0.12 -3.00 9.80
N TYR A 133 0.71 -1.83 9.59
CA TYR A 133 0.17 -0.54 9.98
C TYR A 133 -0.25 0.24 8.74
N VAL A 134 -1.43 0.84 8.78
CA VAL A 134 -1.86 1.85 7.81
C VAL A 134 -2.07 3.16 8.55
N GLY A 135 -1.30 4.18 8.19
CA GLY A 135 -1.41 5.53 8.75
C GLY A 135 -2.03 6.48 7.73
N ILE A 136 -3.00 7.30 8.15
CA ILE A 136 -3.58 8.37 7.34
C ILE A 136 -3.68 9.63 8.21
N GLY A 137 -3.26 10.77 7.69
CA GLY A 137 -3.35 12.06 8.40
C GLY A 137 -3.58 13.21 7.44
N ASP A 138 -4.39 14.19 7.83
CA ASP A 138 -4.93 15.24 6.94
C ASP A 138 -4.01 16.43 6.70
N SER A 139 -3.13 16.74 7.64
CA SER A 139 -2.22 17.88 7.57
C SER A 139 -0.91 17.51 8.25
N THR A 140 -0.11 16.72 7.55
CA THR A 140 1.12 16.15 8.08
C THR A 140 2.27 16.38 7.13
N THR A 141 3.46 16.60 7.69
CA THR A 141 4.71 16.49 6.92
C THR A 141 5.09 15.03 6.73
N ALA A 142 5.93 14.73 5.75
CA ALA A 142 6.46 13.38 5.59
C ALA A 142 7.21 12.92 6.85
N ARG A 143 7.99 13.81 7.48
CA ARG A 143 8.68 13.52 8.74
C ARG A 143 7.71 13.18 9.87
N ALA A 144 6.65 13.97 10.06
CA ALA A 144 5.65 13.73 11.10
C ALA A 144 4.97 12.37 10.91
N MET A 145 4.56 12.05 9.68
CA MET A 145 3.98 10.74 9.36
C MET A 145 4.95 9.59 9.65
N ALA A 146 6.22 9.69 9.23
CA ALA A 146 7.23 8.66 9.50
C ALA A 146 7.43 8.40 11.00
N MET A 147 7.53 9.49 11.79
CA MET A 147 7.69 9.39 13.25
C MET A 147 6.45 8.79 13.93
N ALA A 148 5.24 9.15 13.47
CA ALA A 148 4.00 8.59 14.00
C ALA A 148 3.90 7.07 13.74
N MET A 149 4.23 6.63 12.52
CA MET A 149 4.26 5.21 12.16
C MET A 149 5.27 4.44 13.00
N SER A 150 6.48 4.99 13.15
CA SER A 150 7.51 4.40 14.02
C SER A 150 7.04 4.30 15.47
N HIS A 151 6.39 5.34 16.00
CA HIS A 151 5.85 5.35 17.36
C HIS A 151 4.74 4.31 17.56
N ALA A 152 3.94 4.04 16.52
CA ALA A 152 2.93 2.98 16.54
C ALA A 152 3.53 1.56 16.54
N GLY A 153 4.82 1.42 16.24
CA GLY A 153 5.54 0.14 16.22
C GLY A 153 5.99 -0.33 14.82
N ALA A 154 5.80 0.48 13.78
CA ALA A 154 6.33 0.15 12.46
C ALA A 154 7.86 0.28 12.43
N HIS A 155 8.54 -0.77 11.98
CA HIS A 155 9.99 -0.83 11.83
C HIS A 155 10.46 -0.46 10.43
N GLU A 156 9.61 -0.70 9.43
CA GLU A 156 9.80 -0.32 8.03
C GLU A 156 8.59 0.49 7.59
N VAL A 157 8.78 1.62 6.90
CA VAL A 157 7.68 2.54 6.54
C VAL A 157 7.85 3.07 5.12
N ALA A 158 6.80 2.90 4.31
CA ALA A 158 6.66 3.42 2.96
C ALA A 158 5.56 4.49 2.88
N GLN A 159 5.83 5.59 2.17
CA GLN A 159 4.82 6.64 1.90
C GLN A 159 3.93 6.19 0.74
N LEU A 160 2.61 6.19 0.95
CA LEU A 160 1.60 5.98 -0.07
C LEU A 160 1.10 7.31 -0.65
N ASP A 161 -0.03 7.31 -1.37
CA ASP A 161 -0.61 8.53 -1.96
C ASP A 161 -0.79 9.67 -0.94
N VAL A 162 -0.64 10.90 -1.41
CA VAL A 162 -0.70 12.15 -0.62
C VAL A 162 -1.75 13.13 -1.15
N ASN A 163 -2.51 12.73 -2.16
CA ASN A 163 -3.54 13.59 -2.74
C ASN A 163 -4.85 13.50 -1.95
N TRP A 164 -5.41 14.63 -1.52
CA TRP A 164 -6.54 14.74 -0.59
C TRP A 164 -7.66 13.69 -0.74
N SER A 165 -8.12 13.41 -1.96
CA SER A 165 -9.27 12.52 -2.20
C SER A 165 -8.95 11.02 -2.14
N PHE A 166 -7.67 10.62 -2.12
CA PHE A 166 -7.28 9.22 -2.30
C PHE A 166 -6.96 8.49 -0.98
N PRO A 167 -6.18 9.04 -0.03
CA PRO A 167 -5.97 8.44 1.28
C PRO A 167 -7.26 8.17 2.03
N LYS A 168 -7.62 6.89 2.10
CA LYS A 168 -8.80 6.39 2.79
C LYS A 168 -8.59 4.93 3.15
N PHE A 169 -9.25 4.49 4.22
CA PHE A 169 -9.37 3.08 4.55
C PHE A 169 -10.85 2.76 4.71
N LEU A 170 -11.32 1.81 3.90
CA LEU A 170 -12.71 1.38 3.88
C LEU A 170 -12.76 -0.08 4.34
N THR A 171 -13.71 -0.38 5.22
CA THR A 171 -14.20 -1.74 5.48
C THR A 171 -15.43 -2.00 4.63
N PHE A 172 -16.00 -3.19 4.70
CA PHE A 172 -17.13 -3.57 3.86
C PHE A 172 -18.19 -4.33 4.65
N GLU A 173 -19.45 -4.02 4.36
CA GLU A 173 -20.61 -4.63 5.01
C GLU A 173 -21.60 -5.09 3.95
N ARG A 174 -22.32 -6.19 4.18
CA ARG A 174 -23.40 -6.61 3.26
C ARG A 174 -24.68 -5.85 3.61
N ARG A 175 -25.27 -5.16 2.64
CA ARG A 175 -26.59 -4.54 2.78
C ARG A 175 -27.60 -5.62 3.16
N ASP A 176 -28.39 -5.36 4.20
CA ASP A 176 -29.38 -6.31 4.74
C ASP A 176 -28.80 -7.68 5.13
N GLY A 177 -27.50 -7.76 5.46
CA GLY A 177 -26.83 -8.96 5.98
C GLY A 177 -26.50 -10.05 4.96
N ALA A 178 -27.08 -10.02 3.76
CA ALA A 178 -26.80 -10.98 2.69
C ALA A 178 -26.72 -10.34 1.29
N GLY A 179 -26.97 -9.03 1.19
CA GLY A 179 -27.02 -8.31 -0.07
C GLY A 179 -25.66 -7.79 -0.54
N GLU A 180 -25.73 -6.68 -1.26
CA GLU A 180 -24.60 -6.01 -1.90
C GLU A 180 -23.56 -5.55 -0.87
N LEU A 181 -22.28 -5.73 -1.20
CA LEU A 181 -21.16 -5.36 -0.33
C LEU A 181 -20.90 -3.86 -0.41
N VAL A 182 -21.22 -3.07 0.60
CA VAL A 182 -21.04 -1.61 0.60
C VAL A 182 -19.80 -1.20 1.36
N ALA A 183 -19.07 -0.22 0.84
CA ALA A 183 -17.90 0.34 1.50
C ALA A 183 -18.32 1.22 2.69
N VAL A 184 -17.58 1.11 3.80
CA VAL A 184 -17.81 1.87 5.05
C VAL A 184 -16.47 2.45 5.52
N PRO A 185 -16.35 3.75 5.79
CA PRO A 185 -15.09 4.36 6.18
C PRO A 185 -14.82 4.09 7.67
N ILE A 186 -13.58 3.73 8.00
CA ILE A 186 -13.19 3.49 9.41
C ILE A 186 -13.14 4.78 10.24
N ALA A 187 -13.11 5.93 9.59
CA ALA A 187 -13.03 7.24 10.20
C ALA A 187 -13.82 8.28 9.38
N LYS A 188 -14.23 9.36 10.04
CA LYS A 188 -14.86 10.50 9.37
C LYS A 188 -13.84 11.27 8.53
N GLY A 189 -14.30 11.97 7.50
CA GLY A 189 -13.46 12.89 6.71
C GLY A 189 -12.87 12.27 5.43
N PHE A 190 -13.12 10.99 5.16
CA PHE A 190 -12.81 10.39 3.87
C PHE A 190 -13.90 10.71 2.84
N GLU A 191 -13.46 11.11 1.65
CA GLU A 191 -14.31 11.16 0.45
C GLU A 191 -14.42 9.73 -0.09
N TYR A 192 -15.62 9.16 -0.14
CA TYR A 192 -15.85 7.80 -0.65
C TYR A 192 -17.27 7.65 -1.21
N GLU A 193 -17.45 6.63 -2.03
CA GLU A 193 -18.75 6.15 -2.49
C GLU A 193 -18.95 4.71 -2.01
N GLU A 194 -20.20 4.26 -1.85
CA GLU A 194 -20.52 2.89 -1.37
C GLU A 194 -19.98 1.78 -2.30
N ASP A 195 -19.66 2.14 -3.55
CA ASP A 195 -19.15 1.24 -4.59
C ASP A 195 -17.62 1.23 -4.70
N ASP A 196 -16.92 2.08 -3.94
CA ASP A 196 -15.46 2.21 -3.99
C ASP A 196 -14.80 0.84 -3.73
N PHE A 197 -13.79 0.52 -4.55
CA PHE A 197 -13.02 -0.74 -4.57
C PHE A 197 -13.77 -2.02 -4.96
N VAL A 198 -15.09 -2.12 -4.83
CA VAL A 198 -15.81 -3.41 -5.04
C VAL A 198 -16.67 -3.45 -6.30
N ARG A 199 -17.14 -2.31 -6.79
CA ARG A 199 -18.00 -2.24 -8.00
C ARG A 199 -17.56 -1.17 -8.97
N LYS A 200 -17.14 -0.02 -8.47
CA LYS A 200 -16.65 1.08 -9.28
C LYS A 200 -15.15 0.89 -9.54
N PRO A 201 -14.72 0.70 -10.80
CA PRO A 201 -13.31 0.60 -11.12
C PRO A 201 -12.53 1.82 -10.64
N TYR A 202 -11.59 1.60 -9.73
CA TYR A 202 -10.71 2.62 -9.21
C TYR A 202 -9.61 2.93 -10.23
N ALA A 203 -9.45 4.21 -10.56
CA ALA A 203 -8.47 4.66 -11.54
C ALA A 203 -7.02 4.59 -11.03
N ARG A 204 -6.82 4.41 -9.72
CA ARG A 204 -5.52 4.21 -9.08
C ARG A 204 -5.38 2.78 -8.59
N ASP A 205 -4.15 2.39 -8.28
CA ASP A 205 -3.89 1.18 -7.52
C ASP A 205 -4.38 1.33 -6.08
N PHE A 206 -4.60 0.19 -5.44
CA PHE A 206 -5.02 0.07 -4.05
C PHE A 206 -4.59 -1.29 -3.50
N PHE A 207 -4.60 -1.40 -2.18
CA PHE A 207 -4.39 -2.65 -1.47
C PHE A 207 -5.73 -3.09 -0.90
N TYR A 208 -5.92 -4.40 -0.78
CA TYR A 208 -7.04 -5.00 -0.07
C TYR A 208 -6.54 -6.09 0.86
N LEU A 209 -7.30 -6.34 1.92
CA LEU A 209 -6.98 -7.27 3.00
C LEU A 209 -8.05 -8.34 3.04
N THR A 210 -7.65 -9.61 2.98
CA THR A 210 -8.54 -10.74 3.18
C THR A 210 -8.21 -11.46 4.48
N ARG A 211 -9.20 -12.15 5.03
CA ARG A 211 -9.00 -13.10 6.13
C ARG A 211 -8.22 -14.30 5.61
N LYS A 212 -7.17 -14.70 6.33
CA LYS A 212 -6.53 -16.00 6.10
C LYS A 212 -7.47 -17.12 6.57
N SER A 213 -7.58 -18.17 5.79
CA SER A 213 -8.28 -19.40 6.19
C SER A 213 -7.57 -20.07 7.37
N THR A 214 -8.28 -20.92 8.10
CA THR A 214 -7.70 -21.68 9.21
C THR A 214 -6.53 -22.57 8.73
N GLU A 215 -6.62 -23.10 7.51
CA GLU A 215 -5.56 -23.91 6.90
C GLU A 215 -4.30 -23.09 6.60
N GLU A 216 -4.47 -21.86 6.09
CA GLU A 216 -3.35 -20.94 5.84
C GLU A 216 -2.67 -20.51 7.14
N ILE A 217 -3.45 -20.31 8.21
CA ILE A 217 -2.92 -20.01 9.55
C ILE A 217 -2.12 -21.21 10.08
N ALA A 218 -2.66 -22.43 9.99
CA ALA A 218 -1.99 -23.65 10.45
C ALA A 218 -0.68 -23.92 9.69
N ARG A 219 -0.68 -23.70 8.36
CA ARG A 219 0.51 -23.79 7.52
C ARG A 219 1.57 -22.77 7.95
N ALA A 220 1.18 -21.53 8.22
CA ALA A 220 2.10 -20.48 8.68
C ALA A 220 2.67 -20.79 10.08
N ALA A 221 1.92 -21.48 10.94
CA ALA A 221 2.38 -21.91 12.27
C ALA A 221 3.32 -23.14 12.23
N GLY A 222 3.50 -23.77 11.06
CA GLY A 222 4.28 -25.01 10.93
C GLY A 222 3.58 -26.25 11.49
N GLU A 223 2.26 -26.20 11.67
CA GLU A 223 1.46 -27.25 12.32
C GLU A 223 0.80 -28.23 11.31
N GLY A 224 1.22 -28.22 10.04
CA GLY A 224 0.66 -29.05 8.98
C GLY A 224 1.66 -29.97 8.29
N THR A 225 1.77 -31.21 8.77
CA THR A 225 2.13 -32.41 7.97
C THR A 225 1.06 -33.46 8.15
#